data_AF-A0A0C2L7I2-F1
#
_entry.id   AF-A0A0C2L7I2-F1
#
_cell.length_a   1.000
_cell.length_b   1.000
_cell.length_c   1.000
_cell.angle_alpha   90.00
_cell.angle_beta   90.00
_cell.angle_gamma   90.00
#
_symmetry.space_group_name_H-M   'P 1'
#
loop_
_entity.id
_entity.type
_entity.pdbx_description
1 polymer ?
#
loop_
_entity_poly.entity_id
_entity_poly.type
_entity_poly.pdbx_seq_one_letter_code
_entity_poly.pdbx_strand_id
1 'polypeptide(L)'
;MHAAAKQAEPKRVWSSETSLKAIEDGKMALKPDIILRQLPSDTPALYRPSEFSWKGVISFLELTSLAYSSDLQRNMTCKAYVIFATQVGQCFLFALSIANQHLCLHMFDRSGVVHSRSYDIHRSPHMLLRMLCMLSFGLPQDVGYDPTFTFCPIMPQPRSS
;
A
#
# COMPACT_ATOMS: atom_id res chain seq x y z
N MET A 1 18.97 -33.32 10.34
CA MET A 1 18.43 -32.44 9.28
C MET A 1 17.16 -31.80 9.81
N HIS A 2 17.24 -30.58 10.33
CA HIS A 2 16.04 -29.81 10.72
C HIS A 2 15.39 -29.27 9.45
N ALA A 3 14.20 -29.77 9.11
CA ALA A 3 13.36 -29.13 8.11
C ALA A 3 12.96 -27.76 8.66
N ALA A 4 13.45 -26.69 8.06
CA ALA A 4 12.94 -25.34 8.33
C ALA A 4 11.45 -25.35 7.97
N ALA A 5 10.59 -25.02 8.94
CA ALA A 5 9.19 -24.79 8.68
C ALA A 5 9.09 -23.70 7.60
N LYS A 6 8.45 -24.01 6.46
CA LYS A 6 8.09 -22.99 5.47
C LYS A 6 7.21 -21.97 6.18
N GLN A 7 7.76 -20.81 6.54
CA GLN A 7 6.96 -19.67 6.95
C GLN A 7 5.97 -19.38 5.82
N ALA A 8 4.67 -19.41 6.14
CA ALA A 8 3.64 -19.07 5.17
C ALA A 8 3.90 -17.65 4.66
N GLU A 9 3.98 -17.50 3.34
CA GLU A 9 4.22 -16.19 2.74
C GLU A 9 3.13 -15.22 3.21
N PRO A 10 3.53 -14.01 3.63
CA PRO A 10 2.58 -13.04 4.15
C PRO A 10 1.56 -12.66 3.08
N LYS A 11 0.27 -12.77 3.43
CA LYS A 11 -0.82 -12.53 2.48
C LYS A 11 -1.11 -11.04 2.34
N ARG A 12 -0.88 -10.49 1.14
CA ARG A 12 -1.31 -9.13 0.79
C ARG A 12 -2.78 -9.12 0.35
N VAL A 13 -3.55 -8.13 0.78
CA VAL A 13 -4.98 -8.01 0.47
C VAL A 13 -5.34 -6.57 0.12
N TRP A 14 -6.05 -6.43 -1.00
CA TRP A 14 -6.73 -5.19 -1.38
C TRP A 14 -8.03 -5.03 -0.59
N SER A 15 -8.27 -3.82 -0.05
CA SER A 15 -9.47 -3.50 0.73
C SER A 15 -9.97 -2.11 0.39
N SER A 16 -11.29 -1.98 0.23
CA SER A 16 -12.00 -0.70 0.09
C SER A 16 -12.67 -0.25 1.40
N GLU A 17 -12.41 -0.90 2.53
CA GLU A 17 -13.02 -0.56 3.83
C GLU A 17 -12.66 0.87 4.29
N THR A 18 -11.53 1.41 3.82
CA THR A 18 -11.08 2.79 4.07
C THR A 18 -11.74 3.82 3.14
N SER A 19 -12.50 3.39 2.13
CA SER A 19 -13.16 4.30 1.16
C SER A 19 -14.14 5.27 1.80
N LEU A 20 -14.58 5.04 3.04
CA LEU A 20 -15.50 5.92 3.76
C LEU A 20 -14.91 6.43 5.08
N LYS A 21 -13.69 6.01 5.45
CA LYS A 21 -13.09 6.28 6.75
C LYS A 21 -11.64 6.71 6.55
N ALA A 22 -11.30 7.89 7.08
CA ALA A 22 -9.92 8.32 7.10
C ALA A 22 -9.09 7.35 7.95
N ILE A 23 -7.85 7.12 7.52
CA ILE A 23 -6.84 6.49 8.35
C ILE A 23 -6.19 7.62 9.14
N GLU A 24 -6.33 7.56 10.47
CA GLU A 24 -5.99 8.67 11.39
C GLU A 24 -4.58 8.58 11.98
N ASP A 25 -3.86 7.48 11.77
CA ASP A 25 -2.56 7.22 12.38
C ASP A 25 -1.40 7.88 11.62
N GLY A 26 -1.38 9.20 11.66
CA GLY A 26 -0.32 10.00 11.06
C GLY A 26 -0.44 11.47 11.41
N LYS A 27 0.42 12.31 10.82
CA LYS A 27 0.30 13.77 10.95
C LYS A 27 -0.96 14.33 10.26
N MET A 28 -1.65 13.52 9.46
CA MET A 28 -2.80 13.91 8.65
C MET A 28 -3.81 12.76 8.58
N ALA A 29 -5.09 13.06 8.80
CA ALA A 29 -6.19 12.15 8.55
C ALA A 29 -6.53 12.16 7.05
N LEU A 30 -6.19 11.09 6.34
CA LEU A 30 -6.38 10.97 4.89
C LEU A 30 -7.22 9.73 4.57
N LYS A 31 -8.08 9.85 3.56
CA LYS A 31 -9.00 8.78 3.13
C LYS A 31 -8.55 8.18 1.79
N PRO A 32 -7.95 6.99 1.75
CA PRO A 32 -7.71 6.26 0.51
C PRO A 32 -8.94 5.45 0.09
N ASP A 33 -9.23 5.42 -1.22
CA ASP A 33 -10.40 4.67 -1.72
C ASP A 33 -10.18 3.16 -1.62
N ILE A 34 -9.01 2.68 -2.06
CA ILE A 34 -8.59 1.30 -1.90
C ILE A 34 -7.14 1.25 -1.43
N ILE A 35 -6.84 0.37 -0.49
CA ILE A 35 -5.48 0.12 -0.02
C ILE A 35 -5.09 -1.33 -0.24
N LEU A 36 -3.78 -1.54 -0.40
CA LEU A 36 -3.13 -2.83 -0.29
C LEU A 36 -2.43 -2.90 1.07
N ARG A 37 -2.70 -3.94 1.85
CA ARG A 37 -2.03 -4.17 3.14
C ARG A 37 -1.57 -5.60 3.29
N GLN A 38 -0.58 -5.80 4.17
CA GLN A 38 -0.18 -7.14 4.60
C GLN A 38 -1.06 -7.60 5.77
N LEU A 39 -1.61 -8.80 5.69
CA LEU A 39 -2.22 -9.46 6.84
C LEU A 39 -1.17 -10.30 7.57
N PRO A 40 -1.17 -10.32 8.91
CA PRO A 40 -0.34 -11.26 9.67
C PRO A 40 -0.69 -12.70 9.29
N SER A 41 0.33 -13.54 9.05
CA SER A 41 0.19 -14.89 8.52
C SER A 41 -0.71 -15.82 9.36
N ASP A 42 -0.87 -15.52 10.66
CA ASP A 42 -1.64 -16.33 11.60
C ASP A 42 -3.04 -15.78 11.90
N THR A 43 -3.48 -14.74 11.19
CA THR A 43 -4.78 -14.12 11.47
C THR A 43 -5.92 -14.96 10.89
N PRO A 44 -6.82 -15.56 11.71
CA PRO A 44 -8.00 -16.23 11.18
C PRO A 44 -8.85 -15.23 10.40
N ALA A 45 -9.50 -15.64 9.31
CA ALA A 45 -10.34 -14.75 8.49
C ALA A 45 -11.43 -14.01 9.29
N LEU A 46 -11.78 -14.52 10.46
CA LEU A 46 -12.76 -13.96 11.41
C LEU A 46 -12.21 -12.87 12.34
N TYR A 47 -10.88 -12.71 12.43
CA TYR A 47 -10.22 -11.74 13.32
C TYR A 47 -9.46 -10.69 12.52
N ARG A 48 -10.12 -10.06 11.55
CA ARG A 48 -9.55 -8.94 10.79
C ARG A 48 -9.36 -7.77 11.76
N PRO A 49 -8.12 -7.29 12.02
CA PRO A 49 -7.92 -6.12 12.88
C PRO A 49 -8.74 -4.96 12.32
N SER A 50 -9.60 -4.39 13.16
CA SER A 50 -10.56 -3.35 12.80
C SER A 50 -9.90 -2.00 12.51
N GLU A 51 -8.64 -1.84 12.93
CA GLU A 51 -7.92 -0.58 12.82
C GLU A 51 -6.98 -0.59 11.62
N PHE A 52 -7.18 0.39 10.74
CA PHE A 52 -6.30 0.66 9.62
C PHE A 52 -5.16 1.56 10.07
N SER A 53 -3.96 1.26 9.56
CA SER A 53 -2.75 1.98 9.90
C SER A 53 -1.93 2.26 8.65
N TRP A 54 -1.46 3.49 8.47
CA TRP A 54 -0.54 3.89 7.39
C TRP A 54 0.76 3.11 7.44
N LYS A 55 1.18 2.61 8.60
CA LYS A 55 2.35 1.72 8.73
C LYS A 55 2.17 0.37 8.03
N GLY A 56 0.93 -0.08 7.86
CA GLY A 56 0.58 -1.34 7.22
C GLY A 56 0.15 -1.21 5.76
N VAL A 57 0.11 0.02 5.22
CA VAL A 57 -0.28 0.27 3.83
C VAL A 57 0.93 0.09 2.91
N ILE A 58 0.88 -0.90 2.03
CA ILE A 58 1.93 -1.18 1.04
C ILE A 58 1.76 -0.30 -0.20
N SER A 59 0.51 -0.11 -0.64
CA SER A 59 0.13 0.66 -1.83
C SER A 59 -1.30 1.14 -1.64
N PHE A 60 -1.71 2.13 -2.45
CA PHE A 60 -3.10 2.57 -2.50
C PHE A 60 -3.54 2.82 -3.95
N LEU A 61 -4.85 2.90 -4.14
CA LEU A 61 -5.50 3.22 -5.41
C LEU A 61 -6.57 4.28 -5.15
N GLU A 62 -6.51 5.38 -5.92
CA GLU A 62 -7.53 6.44 -5.93
C GLU A 62 -8.44 6.32 -7.14
N LEU A 63 -9.74 6.57 -6.94
CA LEU A 63 -10.75 6.55 -7.98
C LEU A 63 -11.41 7.92 -8.09
N THR A 64 -11.59 8.38 -9.33
CA THR A 64 -12.44 9.52 -9.61
C THR A 64 -13.14 9.32 -10.95
N SER A 65 -14.38 9.79 -11.06
CA SER A 65 -15.10 9.86 -12.33
C SER A 65 -14.63 11.01 -13.22
N LEU A 66 -13.84 11.94 -12.66
CA LEU A 66 -13.31 13.10 -13.37
C LEU A 66 -12.00 12.77 -14.11
N ALA A 67 -11.59 13.67 -14.99
CA ALA A 67 -10.26 13.61 -15.59
C ALA A 67 -9.16 13.79 -14.51
N TYR A 68 -7.95 13.31 -14.81
CA TYR A 68 -6.80 13.50 -13.93
C TYR A 68 -6.55 15.00 -13.71
N SER A 69 -6.41 15.39 -12.44
CA SER A 69 -6.29 16.80 -12.03
C SER A 69 -5.15 17.00 -11.04
N SER A 70 -4.72 18.26 -10.87
CA SER A 70 -3.75 18.65 -9.84
C SER A 70 -4.23 18.32 -8.42
N ASP A 71 -5.54 18.34 -8.17
CA ASP A 71 -6.12 17.99 -6.87
C ASP A 71 -5.98 16.50 -6.58
N LEU A 72 -6.23 15.64 -7.58
CA LEU A 72 -5.97 14.21 -7.45
C LEU A 72 -4.49 13.95 -7.20
N GLN A 73 -3.61 14.60 -7.96
CA GLN A 73 -2.17 14.49 -7.77
C GLN A 73 -1.75 14.92 -6.35
N ARG A 74 -2.23 16.07 -5.87
CA ARG A 74 -1.95 16.57 -4.52
C ARG A 74 -2.44 15.60 -3.45
N ASN A 75 -3.65 15.07 -3.59
CA ASN A 75 -4.22 14.07 -2.68
C ASN A 75 -3.33 12.81 -2.61
N MET A 76 -2.90 12.29 -3.76
CA MET A 76 -1.99 11.14 -3.82
C MET A 76 -0.64 11.45 -3.17
N THR A 77 -0.05 12.62 -3.45
CA THR A 77 1.23 13.05 -2.85
C THR A 77 1.12 13.15 -1.32
N CYS A 78 0.02 13.68 -0.78
CA CYS A 78 -0.20 13.73 0.66
C CYS A 78 -0.21 12.32 1.28
N LYS A 79 -0.84 11.35 0.64
CA LYS A 79 -0.87 9.95 1.11
C LYS A 79 0.50 9.29 1.04
N ALA A 80 1.22 9.48 -0.07
CA ALA A 80 2.59 9.01 -0.21
C ALA A 80 3.49 9.59 0.89
N TYR A 81 3.36 10.89 1.17
CA TYR A 81 4.08 11.55 2.26
C TYR A 81 3.79 10.90 3.62
N VAL A 82 2.53 10.62 3.97
CA VAL A 82 2.18 9.96 5.24
C VAL A 82 2.76 8.54 5.31
N ILE A 83 2.76 7.79 4.21
CA ILE A 83 3.39 6.47 4.15
C ILE A 83 4.90 6.57 4.42
N PHE A 84 5.64 7.45 3.72
CA PHE A 84 7.07 7.63 3.98
C PHE A 84 7.37 8.14 5.39
N ALA A 85 6.49 8.98 5.96
CA ALA A 85 6.65 9.48 7.33
C ALA A 85 6.43 8.39 8.39
N THR A 86 5.67 7.34 8.08
CA THR A 86 5.35 6.24 9.01
C THR A 86 6.17 4.97 8.78
N GLN A 87 6.73 4.79 7.58
CA GLN A 87 7.51 3.62 7.17
C GLN A 87 8.95 4.01 6.79
N VAL A 88 9.86 3.92 7.75
CA VAL A 88 11.26 4.39 7.59
C VAL A 88 12.02 3.62 6.51
N GLY A 89 11.76 2.32 6.35
CA GLY A 89 12.40 1.44 5.37
C GLY A 89 11.78 1.47 3.97
N GLN A 90 10.83 2.38 3.69
CA GLN A 90 10.27 2.54 2.36
C GLN A 90 11.16 3.47 1.51
N CYS A 91 11.81 2.92 0.48
CA CYS A 91 12.66 3.65 -0.47
C CYS A 91 11.83 4.38 -1.54
N PHE A 92 10.85 3.68 -2.11
CA PHE A 92 9.91 4.20 -3.10
C PHE A 92 8.53 3.59 -2.86
N LEU A 93 7.47 4.19 -3.39
CA LEU A 93 6.09 3.72 -3.21
C LEU A 93 5.39 3.69 -4.56
N PHE A 94 4.83 2.54 -4.92
CA PHE A 94 3.89 2.48 -6.02
C PHE A 94 2.47 2.78 -5.54
N ALA A 95 1.74 3.57 -6.33
CA ALA A 95 0.32 3.83 -6.14
C ALA A 95 -0.40 3.88 -7.48
N LEU A 96 -1.71 3.63 -7.48
CA LEU A 96 -2.53 3.64 -8.69
C LEU A 96 -3.55 4.78 -8.65
N SER A 97 -3.89 5.30 -9.82
CA SER A 97 -5.07 6.15 -9.98
C SER A 97 -5.90 5.68 -11.16
N ILE A 98 -7.22 5.64 -10.98
CA ILE A 98 -8.18 5.50 -12.08
C ILE A 98 -8.98 6.80 -12.13
N ALA A 99 -8.71 7.60 -13.16
CA ALA A 99 -9.41 8.86 -13.41
C ALA A 99 -10.28 8.70 -14.66
N ASN A 100 -11.59 8.82 -14.50
CA ASN A 100 -12.61 8.44 -15.47
C ASN A 100 -12.47 6.96 -15.86
N GLN A 101 -11.72 6.65 -16.91
CA GLN A 101 -11.44 5.29 -17.41
C GLN A 101 -9.95 5.05 -17.66
N HIS A 102 -9.11 5.98 -17.18
CA HIS A 102 -7.68 5.97 -17.42
C HIS A 102 -6.92 5.57 -16.16
N LEU A 103 -6.24 4.44 -16.25
CA LEU A 103 -5.31 3.94 -15.24
C LEU A 103 -3.95 4.61 -15.39
N CYS A 104 -3.37 5.02 -14.27
CA CYS A 104 -1.99 5.51 -14.20
C CYS A 104 -1.28 4.87 -13.00
N LEU A 105 -0.03 4.46 -13.20
CA LEU A 105 0.87 4.01 -12.14
C LEU A 105 1.75 5.20 -11.73
N HIS A 106 1.84 5.42 -10.42
CA HIS A 106 2.67 6.46 -9.81
C HIS A 106 3.75 5.78 -9.00
N MET A 107 5.00 6.18 -9.21
CA MET A 107 6.14 5.80 -8.39
C MET A 107 6.60 7.04 -7.65
N PHE A 108 6.33 7.08 -6.35
CA PHE A 108 6.82 8.12 -5.46
C PHE A 108 8.15 7.71 -4.85
N ASP A 109 9.02 8.68 -4.63
CA ASP A 109 10.14 8.58 -3.70
C ASP A 109 10.10 9.79 -2.75
N ARG A 110 11.17 10.01 -1.97
CA ARG A 110 11.24 11.16 -1.06
C ARG A 110 11.52 12.49 -1.77
N SER A 111 11.86 12.46 -3.05
CA SER A 111 12.19 13.64 -3.86
C SER A 111 11.05 14.06 -4.77
N GLY A 112 10.11 13.17 -5.10
CA GLY A 112 8.96 13.49 -5.93
C GLY A 112 8.20 12.27 -6.43
N VAL A 113 7.68 12.38 -7.65
CA VAL A 113 6.86 11.35 -8.29
C VAL A 113 7.14 11.29 -9.78
N VAL A 114 7.25 10.06 -10.29
CA VAL A 114 7.18 9.75 -11.72
C VAL A 114 5.90 8.97 -11.96
N HIS A 115 5.18 9.30 -13.02
CA HIS A 115 3.97 8.58 -13.40
C HIS A 115 4.12 7.97 -14.79
N SER A 116 3.47 6.83 -15.00
CA SER A 116 3.39 6.23 -16.33
C SER A 116 2.53 7.10 -17.25
N ARG A 117 2.55 6.80 -18.55
CA ARG A 117 1.44 7.19 -19.43
C ARG A 117 0.11 6.65 -18.87
N SER A 118 -0.98 7.30 -19.22
CA SER A 118 -2.32 6.82 -18.90
C SER A 118 -2.75 5.69 -19.84
N TYR A 119 -3.49 4.72 -19.31
CA TYR A 119 -4.01 3.57 -20.04
C TYR A 119 -5.52 3.53 -19.95
N ASP A 120 -6.22 3.55 -21.08
CA ASP A 120 -7.65 3.22 -21.10
C ASP A 120 -7.85 1.76 -20.66
N ILE A 121 -8.54 1.55 -19.54
CA ILE A 121 -8.72 0.23 -18.92
C ILE A 121 -9.57 -0.71 -19.77
N HIS A 122 -10.47 -0.18 -20.60
CA HIS A 122 -11.31 -0.98 -21.47
C HIS A 122 -10.55 -1.46 -22.71
N ARG A 123 -9.60 -0.64 -23.19
CA ARG A 123 -8.71 -1.02 -24.30
C ARG A 123 -7.54 -1.89 -23.88
N SER A 124 -7.03 -1.71 -22.66
CA SER A 124 -5.83 -2.39 -22.16
C SER A 124 -6.03 -2.97 -20.75
N PRO A 125 -7.02 -3.86 -20.54
CA PRO A 125 -7.34 -4.40 -19.21
C PRO A 125 -6.18 -5.19 -18.58
N HIS A 126 -5.32 -5.77 -19.42
CA HIS A 126 -4.13 -6.49 -18.99
C HIS A 126 -3.10 -5.59 -18.27
N MET A 127 -3.08 -4.28 -18.53
CA MET A 127 -2.22 -3.34 -17.80
C MET A 127 -2.66 -3.23 -16.33
N LEU A 128 -3.97 -3.15 -16.08
CA LEU A 128 -4.52 -3.16 -14.71
C LEU A 128 -4.13 -4.45 -13.98
N LEU A 129 -4.35 -5.60 -14.62
CA LEU A 129 -4.00 -6.89 -14.03
C LEU A 129 -2.50 -7.00 -13.72
N ARG A 130 -1.62 -6.56 -14.64
CA ARG A 130 -0.17 -6.58 -14.42
C ARG A 130 0.24 -5.72 -13.23
N MET A 131 -0.31 -4.52 -13.11
CA MET A 131 -0.03 -3.63 -11.97
C MET A 131 -0.53 -4.22 -10.66
N LEU A 132 -1.76 -4.72 -10.62
CA LEU A 132 -2.32 -5.38 -9.43
C LEU A 132 -1.52 -6.62 -9.03
N CYS A 133 -1.12 -7.46 -10.00
CA CYS A 133 -0.30 -8.64 -9.74
C CYS A 133 1.09 -8.28 -9.20
N MET A 134 1.78 -7.30 -9.81
CA MET A 134 3.08 -6.84 -9.33
C MET A 134 2.98 -6.36 -7.88
N LEU A 135 1.98 -5.53 -7.55
CA LEU A 135 1.81 -5.04 -6.19
C LEU A 135 1.43 -6.14 -5.19
N SER A 136 0.59 -7.08 -5.61
CA SER A 136 0.06 -8.14 -4.72
C SER A 136 1.06 -9.26 -4.47
N PHE A 137 1.92 -9.56 -5.45
CA PHE A 137 2.78 -10.75 -5.43
C PHE A 137 4.28 -10.43 -5.57
N GLY A 138 4.66 -9.19 -5.90
CA GLY A 138 6.06 -8.79 -6.00
C GLY A 138 6.79 -8.92 -4.66
N LEU A 139 8.10 -9.16 -4.69
CA LEU A 139 8.88 -9.24 -3.45
C LEU A 139 8.84 -7.87 -2.73
N PRO A 140 9.03 -7.81 -1.40
CA PRO A 140 9.04 -6.55 -0.67
C PRO A 140 9.95 -5.48 -1.30
N GLN A 141 11.14 -5.87 -1.75
CA GLN A 141 12.07 -4.99 -2.45
C GLN A 141 11.56 -4.47 -3.80
N ASP A 142 10.75 -5.26 -4.51
CA ASP A 142 10.17 -4.85 -5.79
C ASP A 142 9.04 -3.83 -5.60
N VAL A 143 8.45 -3.77 -4.41
CA VAL A 143 7.43 -2.79 -4.02
C VAL A 143 7.97 -1.68 -3.12
N GLY A 144 9.29 -1.60 -2.97
CA GLY A 144 9.98 -0.44 -2.41
C GLY A 144 10.45 -0.54 -0.96
N TYR A 145 10.42 -1.73 -0.35
CA TYR A 145 11.05 -1.96 0.95
C TYR A 145 12.56 -2.18 0.80
N ASP A 146 13.35 -1.49 1.62
CA ASP A 146 14.78 -1.72 1.73
C ASP A 146 15.06 -3.06 2.44
N PRO A 147 15.69 -4.06 1.79
CA PRO A 147 16.00 -5.35 2.42
C PRO A 147 17.04 -5.25 3.54
N THR A 148 17.77 -4.13 3.66
CA THR A 148 18.72 -3.89 4.74
C THR A 148 18.04 -3.45 6.04
N PHE A 149 16.79 -3.00 5.98
CA PHE A 149 16.00 -2.66 7.17
C PHE A 149 15.37 -3.91 7.78
N THR A 150 15.85 -4.30 8.95
CA THR A 150 15.24 -5.36 9.76
C THR A 150 14.32 -4.78 10.83
N PHE A 151 13.04 -5.15 10.81
CA PHE A 151 12.13 -4.83 11.91
C PHE A 151 12.37 -5.76 13.08
N CYS A 152 12.85 -5.23 14.20
CA CYS A 152 12.89 -5.97 15.46
C CYS A 152 11.48 -6.01 16.05
N PRO A 153 10.84 -7.19 16.22
CA PRO A 153 9.59 -7.25 16.95
C PRO A 153 9.82 -6.77 18.38
N ILE A 154 9.01 -5.82 18.83
CA ILE A 154 9.00 -5.41 20.24
C ILE A 154 8.54 -6.63 21.04
N MET A 155 9.45 -7.28 21.76
CA MET A 155 9.05 -8.34 22.69
C MET A 155 8.16 -7.71 23.75
N PRO A 156 6.97 -8.26 24.02
CA PRO A 156 6.14 -7.79 25.12
C PRO A 156 6.94 -7.92 26.41
N GLN A 157 7.17 -6.79 27.08
CA GLN A 157 7.82 -6.76 28.39
C GLN A 157 6.99 -7.65 29.35
N PRO A 158 7.62 -8.58 30.08
CA PRO A 158 6.90 -9.35 31.09
C PRO A 158 6.29 -8.36 32.07
N ARG A 159 4.97 -8.48 32.30
CA ARG A 159 4.28 -7.68 33.31
C ARG A 159 5.00 -7.92 34.63
N SER A 160 5.60 -6.86 35.19
CA SER A 160 6.15 -6.89 36.54
C SER A 160 4.99 -7.19 37.50
N SER A 161 5.11 -8.32 38.19
CA SER A 161 4.21 -8.80 39.25
C SER A 161 4.08 -7.80 40.40
#